data_AF-A0A2E9ULP7-F1
#
_entry.id   AF-A0A2E9ULP7-F1
#
_cell.length_a   1.000
_cell.length_b   1.000
_cell.length_c   1.000
_cell.angle_alpha   90.00
_cell.angle_beta   90.00
_cell.angle_gamma   90.00
#
_symmetry.space_group_name_H-M   'P 1'
#
loop_
_entity.id
_entity.type
_entity.pdbx_description
1 polymer ?
#
loop_
_entity_poly.entity_id
_entity_poly.type
_entity_poly.pdbx_seq_one_letter_code
_entity_poly.pdbx_strand_id
1 'polypeptide(L)'
;MRFLGRLAWSLISLLAVILAMLFATSNTQTVALRLWPLEGTFDLPVWMIVLGAAGAGALFGGGLVWLSLVAAKARNWRLQRRLGKAEQRAVSAEEQLDAVTSDTAPSPSQTPILPSRQ
;
A
#
# COMPACT_ATOMS: atom_id res chain seq x y z
N MET A 1 -12.86 2.99 15.63
CA MET A 1 -11.89 4.09 15.37
C MET A 1 -11.84 4.58 13.91
N ARG A 2 -12.25 3.80 12.88
CA ARG A 2 -12.28 4.27 11.47
C ARG A 2 -13.33 5.36 11.18
N PHE A 3 -14.41 5.44 11.96
CA PHE A 3 -15.46 6.44 11.79
C PHE A 3 -15.01 7.87 12.11
N LEU A 4 -14.24 8.07 13.19
CA LEU A 4 -13.72 9.38 13.58
C LEU A 4 -12.78 9.94 12.50
N GLY A 5 -11.90 9.10 11.94
CA GLY A 5 -11.01 9.51 10.85
C GLY A 5 -11.79 9.91 9.58
N ARG A 6 -12.83 9.16 9.22
CA ARG A 6 -13.69 9.51 8.08
C ARG A 6 -14.47 10.80 8.31
N LEU A 7 -15.00 11.00 9.51
CA LEU A 7 -15.75 12.21 9.86
C LEU A 7 -14.84 13.45 9.86
N ALA A 8 -13.64 13.35 10.44
CA ALA A 8 -12.65 14.43 10.41
C ALA A 8 -12.23 14.76 8.97
N TRP A 9 -11.99 13.74 8.14
CA TRP A 9 -11.69 13.95 6.72
C TRP A 9 -12.84 14.64 5.97
N SER A 10 -14.08 14.21 6.20
CA SER A 10 -15.27 14.85 5.61
C SER A 10 -15.40 16.31 6.07
N LEU A 11 -15.15 16.60 7.34
CA LEU A 11 -15.24 17.97 7.87
C LEU A 11 -14.17 18.89 7.27
N ILE A 12 -12.93 18.40 7.16
CA ILE A 12 -11.83 19.12 6.51
C ILE A 12 -12.16 19.38 5.03
N SER A 13 -12.66 18.36 4.32
CA SER A 13 -13.06 18.51 2.92
C SER A 13 -14.20 19.50 2.74
N LEU A 14 -15.20 19.47 3.63
CA LEU A 14 -16.33 20.40 3.60
C LEU A 14 -15.84 21.84 3.82
N LEU A 15 -14.99 22.04 4.83
CA LEU A 15 -14.41 23.35 5.11
C LEU A 15 -13.59 23.88 3.92
N ALA A 16 -12.79 23.03 3.28
CA ALA A 16 -12.04 23.39 2.08
C ALA A 16 -12.95 23.83 0.93
N VAL A 17 -14.08 23.13 0.70
CA VAL A 17 -15.07 23.50 -0.32
C VAL A 17 -15.72 24.84 0.00
N ILE A 18 -16.11 25.08 1.25
CA ILE A 18 -16.70 26.36 1.67
C ILE A 18 -15.72 27.51 1.44
N LEU A 19 -14.45 27.33 1.83
CA LEU A 19 -13.40 28.32 1.61
C LEU A 19 -13.16 28.59 0.12
N ALA A 20 -13.12 27.54 -0.70
CA ALA A 20 -12.98 27.68 -2.14
C ALA A 20 -14.16 28.46 -2.76
N MET A 21 -15.38 28.20 -2.30
CA MET A 21 -16.58 28.88 -2.78
C MET A 21 -16.61 30.36 -2.36
N LEU A 22 -16.23 30.67 -1.12
CA LEU A 22 -16.12 32.04 -0.63
C LEU A 22 -15.04 32.81 -1.37
N PHE A 23 -13.88 32.17 -1.62
CA PHE A 23 -12.81 32.73 -2.42
C PHE A 23 -13.29 33.03 -3.85
N ALA A 24 -13.98 32.08 -4.50
CA ALA A 24 -14.48 32.26 -5.86
C ALA A 24 -15.51 33.40 -5.96
N THR A 25 -16.41 33.49 -4.99
CA THR A 25 -17.46 34.54 -4.97
C THR A 25 -16.85 35.93 -4.72
N SER A 26 -15.79 36.01 -3.91
CA SER A 26 -15.15 37.28 -3.57
C SER A 26 -14.12 37.75 -4.61
N ASN A 27 -13.54 36.83 -5.39
CA ASN A 27 -12.43 37.09 -6.32
C ASN A 27 -12.84 36.84 -7.77
N THR A 28 -13.81 37.62 -8.26
CA THR A 28 -14.32 37.55 -9.64
C THR A 28 -13.56 38.45 -10.63
N GLN A 29 -12.57 39.20 -10.15
CA GLN A 29 -11.74 40.07 -10.97
C GLN A 29 -11.01 39.26 -12.05
N THR A 30 -11.01 39.78 -13.28
CA THR A 30 -10.30 39.20 -14.41
C THR A 30 -8.86 39.69 -14.45
N VAL A 31 -7.92 38.78 -14.65
CA VAL A 31 -6.49 39.07 -14.81
C VAL A 31 -5.99 38.49 -16.12
N ALA A 32 -5.10 39.23 -16.78
CA ALA A 32 -4.44 38.79 -18.00
C ALA A 32 -3.29 37.84 -17.64
N LEU A 33 -3.48 36.55 -17.90
CA LEU A 33 -2.49 35.52 -17.65
C LEU A 33 -1.67 35.26 -18.92
N ARG A 34 -0.35 35.47 -18.84
CA ARG A 34 0.58 35.15 -19.92
C ARG A 34 1.38 33.91 -19.51
N LEU A 35 1.22 32.83 -20.26
CA LEU A 35 1.84 31.54 -19.96
C LEU A 35 3.08 31.36 -20.83
N TRP A 36 4.28 31.51 -20.28
CA TRP A 36 5.49 31.18 -21.02
C TRP A 36 5.58 29.65 -21.25
N PRO A 37 5.96 29.14 -22.44
CA PRO A 37 6.44 29.83 -23.64
C PRO A 37 5.34 30.23 -24.65
N LEU A 38 4.05 30.09 -24.33
CA LEU A 38 2.97 30.54 -25.19
C LEU A 38 2.94 32.08 -25.27
N GLU A 39 2.80 32.61 -26.48
CA GLU A 39 2.78 34.06 -26.72
C GLU A 39 1.41 34.70 -26.43
N GLY A 40 0.38 33.89 -26.15
CA GLY A 40 -0.99 34.35 -25.87
C GLY A 40 -1.23 34.86 -24.45
N THR A 41 -2.19 35.78 -24.33
CA THR A 41 -2.72 36.28 -23.06
C THR A 41 -4.14 35.77 -22.85
N PHE A 42 -4.40 35.18 -21.69
CA PHE A 42 -5.72 34.66 -21.32
C PHE A 42 -6.34 35.53 -20.23
N ASP A 43 -7.46 36.16 -20.53
CA ASP A 43 -8.22 36.90 -19.52
C ASP A 43 -9.12 35.96 -18.76
N LEU A 44 -8.72 35.68 -17.52
CA LEU A 44 -9.35 34.68 -16.67
C LEU A 44 -9.66 35.29 -15.30
N PRO A 45 -10.80 34.94 -14.68
CA PRO A 45 -11.04 35.28 -13.28
C PRO A 45 -9.96 34.69 -12.38
N VAL A 46 -9.52 35.46 -11.38
CA VAL A 46 -8.48 35.05 -10.41
C VAL A 46 -8.82 33.70 -9.77
N TRP A 47 -10.08 33.49 -9.39
CA TRP A 47 -10.52 32.24 -8.78
C TRP A 47 -10.25 31.02 -9.66
N MET A 48 -10.38 31.17 -10.98
CA MET A 48 -10.26 30.06 -11.92
C MET A 48 -8.81 29.59 -12.03
N ILE A 49 -7.87 30.54 -12.00
CA ILE A 49 -6.43 30.27 -12.01
C ILE A 49 -6.02 29.56 -10.73
N VAL A 50 -6.41 30.12 -9.57
CA VAL A 50 -6.00 29.60 -8.26
C VAL A 50 -6.63 28.23 -7.97
N LEU A 51 -7.95 28.09 -8.16
CA LEU A 51 -8.63 26.81 -7.93
C LEU A 51 -8.26 25.77 -8.99
N GLY A 52 -8.02 26.19 -10.23
CA GLY A 52 -7.52 25.32 -11.30
C GLY A 52 -6.14 24.75 -10.96
N ALA A 53 -5.20 25.61 -10.53
CA ALA A 53 -3.87 25.18 -10.12
C ALA A 53 -3.91 24.27 -8.86
N ALA A 54 -4.70 24.65 -7.85
CA ALA A 54 -4.87 23.85 -6.64
C ALA A 54 -5.49 22.48 -6.95
N GLY A 55 -6.53 22.44 -7.79
CA GLY A 55 -7.19 21.22 -8.24
C GLY A 55 -6.25 20.32 -9.04
N ALA A 56 -5.49 20.88 -9.99
CA ALA A 56 -4.49 20.14 -10.73
C ALA A 56 -3.42 19.55 -9.79
N GLY A 57 -2.87 20.36 -8.87
CA GLY A 57 -1.91 19.90 -7.87
C GLY A 57 -2.46 18.78 -6.98
N ALA A 58 -3.72 18.87 -6.55
CA ALA A 58 -4.38 17.83 -5.77
C ALA A 58 -4.56 16.53 -6.55
N LEU A 59 -4.92 16.61 -7.84
CA LEU A 59 -5.03 15.44 -8.71
C LEU A 59 -3.67 14.77 -8.93
N PHE A 60 -2.62 15.55 -9.18
CA PHE A 60 -1.26 15.02 -9.33
C PHE A 60 -0.76 14.39 -8.03
N GLY A 61 -0.90 15.09 -6.90
CA GLY A 61 -0.48 14.59 -5.59
C GLY A 61 -1.25 13.33 -5.18
N GLY A 62 -2.58 13.34 -5.33
CA GLY A 62 -3.44 12.20 -5.07
C GLY A 62 -3.12 11.00 -5.97
N GLY A 63 -2.86 11.25 -7.26
CA GLY A 63 -2.42 10.24 -8.21
C GLY A 63 -1.09 9.60 -7.82
N LEU A 64 -0.11 10.40 -7.38
CA LEU A 64 1.19 9.90 -6.91
C LEU A 64 1.05 9.02 -5.65
N VAL A 65 0.26 9.49 -4.68
CA VAL A 65 -0.05 8.71 -3.47
C VAL A 65 -0.76 7.41 -3.82
N TRP A 66 -1.74 7.45 -4.73
CA TRP A 66 -2.45 6.25 -5.17
C TRP A 66 -1.51 5.24 -5.83
N LEU A 67 -0.61 5.69 -6.71
CA LEU A 67 0.39 4.83 -7.34
C LEU A 67 1.31 4.18 -6.31
N SER A 68 1.75 4.93 -5.29
CA SER A 68 2.56 4.38 -4.19
C SER A 68 1.80 3.32 -3.37
N LEU A 69 0.49 3.52 -3.15
CA LEU A 69 -0.36 2.54 -2.47
C LEU A 69 -0.48 1.26 -3.28
N VAL A 70 -0.70 1.37 -4.60
CA VAL A 70 -0.78 0.22 -5.50
C VAL A 70 0.55 -0.54 -5.52
N ALA A 71 1.68 0.17 -5.62
CA ALA A 71 3.01 -0.43 -5.57
C ALA A 71 3.27 -1.14 -4.24
N ALA A 72 2.90 -0.52 -3.11
CA ALA A 72 3.02 -1.11 -1.78
C ALA A 72 2.16 -2.39 -1.66
N LYS A 73 0.93 -2.37 -2.18
CA LYS A 73 0.03 -3.53 -2.18
C LYS A 73 0.58 -4.68 -3.03
N ALA A 74 1.12 -4.39 -4.21
CA ALA A 74 1.77 -5.38 -5.07
C ALA A 74 3.00 -6.00 -4.40
N ARG A 75 3.80 -5.19 -3.70
CA ARG A 75 4.93 -5.68 -2.89
C ARG A 75 4.44 -6.60 -1.77
N ASN A 76 3.36 -6.23 -1.09
CA ASN A 76 2.79 -7.02 0.00
C ASN A 76 2.33 -8.41 -0.49
N TRP A 77 1.69 -8.49 -1.66
CA TRP A 77 1.32 -9.77 -2.28
C TRP A 77 2.53 -10.65 -2.63
N ARG A 78 3.63 -10.05 -3.09
CA ARG A 78 4.88 -10.79 -3.35
C ARG A 78 5.50 -11.33 -2.07
N LEU A 79 5.46 -10.55 -0.99
CA LEU A 79 5.94 -10.99 0.33
C LEU A 79 5.08 -12.12 0.88
N GLN A 80 3.75 -11.99 0.82
CA GLN A 80 2.83 -13.05 1.26
C GLN A 80 3.06 -14.38 0.53
N ARG A 81 3.28 -14.34 -0.80
CA ARG A 81 3.61 -15.55 -1.58
C ARG A 81 4.96 -16.17 -1.20
N ARG A 82 5.94 -15.35 -0.80
CA ARG A 82 7.25 -15.84 -0.34
C ARG A 82 7.16 -16.46 1.05
N LEU A 83 6.39 -15.85 1.95
CA LEU A 83 6.13 -16.37 3.28
C LEU A 83 5.44 -17.73 3.21
N GLY A 84 4.37 -17.89 2.42
CA GLY A 84 3.69 -19.18 2.28
C GLY A 84 4.59 -20.29 1.72
N LYS A 85 5.52 -19.97 0.82
CA LYS A 85 6.53 -20.94 0.33
C LYS A 85 7.58 -21.27 1.37
N ALA A 86 7.94 -20.33 2.25
CA ALA A 86 8.86 -20.57 3.35
C ALA A 86 8.21 -21.44 4.43
N GLU A 87 6.95 -21.16 4.78
CA GLU A 87 6.15 -21.98 5.71
C GLU A 87 5.99 -23.41 5.19
N GLN A 88 5.64 -23.61 3.91
CA GLN A 88 5.54 -24.96 3.34
C GLN A 88 6.87 -25.73 3.40
N ARG A 89 8.00 -25.06 3.16
CA ARG A 89 9.32 -25.68 3.28
C ARG A 89 9.66 -26.05 4.71
N ALA A 90 9.30 -25.21 5.68
CA ALA A 90 9.49 -25.49 7.09
C ALA A 90 8.69 -26.73 7.51
N VAL A 91 7.40 -26.80 7.15
CA VAL A 91 6.54 -27.97 7.43
C VAL A 91 7.10 -29.24 6.80
N SER A 92 7.49 -29.19 5.51
CA SER A 92 8.05 -30.37 4.84
C SER A 92 9.42 -30.80 5.38
N ALA A 93 10.17 -29.88 5.99
CA ALA A 93 11.44 -30.19 6.64
C ALA A 93 11.19 -30.84 8.00
N GLU A 94 10.24 -30.33 8.80
CA GLU A 94 9.81 -30.95 10.05
C GLU A 94 9.30 -32.38 9.81
N GLU A 95 8.47 -32.60 8.80
CA GLU A 95 7.94 -33.92 8.46
C GLU A 95 9.05 -34.91 8.04
N GLN A 96 10.10 -34.43 7.36
CA GLN A 96 11.27 -35.25 7.05
C GLN A 96 12.12 -35.57 8.28
N LEU A 97 12.26 -34.63 9.22
CA LEU A 97 12.94 -34.89 10.49
C LEU A 97 12.18 -35.91 11.35
N ASP A 98 10.85 -35.84 11.38
CA ASP A 98 10.00 -36.79 12.10
C ASP A 98 10.04 -38.18 11.45
N ALA A 99 10.08 -38.26 10.11
CA ALA A 99 10.25 -39.51 9.39
C ALA A 99 11.62 -40.15 9.66
N VAL A 100 12.70 -39.37 9.63
CA VAL A 100 14.06 -39.85 9.95
C VAL A 100 14.19 -40.26 11.42
N THR A 101 13.52 -39.55 12.33
CA THR A 101 13.48 -39.89 13.77
C THR A 101 12.67 -41.18 14.02
N SER A 102 11.58 -41.38 13.27
CA SER A 102 10.74 -42.58 13.35
C SER A 102 11.46 -43.82 12.79
N ASP A 103 12.28 -43.66 11.75
CA ASP A 103 13.10 -44.74 11.19
C ASP A 103 14.35 -45.05 12.05
N THR A 104 14.73 -44.14 12.95
CA THR A 104 15.82 -44.32 13.94
C THR A 104 15.31 -44.88 15.28
N ALA A 105 14.00 -45.12 15.43
CA ALA A 105 13.48 -45.86 16.58
C ALA A 105 14.09 -47.27 16.60
N PRO A 106 14.72 -47.73 17.69
CA PRO A 106 15.47 -48.97 17.70
C PRO A 106 14.53 -50.14 17.43
N SER A 107 14.71 -50.78 16.27
CA SER A 107 14.00 -52.00 15.91
C SER A 107 14.19 -53.05 17.03
N PRO A 108 13.14 -53.58 17.67
CA PRO A 108 13.25 -54.53 18.79
C PRO A 108 13.65 -55.95 18.34
N SER A 109 14.27 -56.08 17.16
CA SER A 109 14.59 -57.35 16.50
C SER A 109 16.09 -57.52 16.26
N GLN A 110 16.90 -57.21 17.27
CA GLN A 110 18.22 -57.80 17.43
C GLN A 110 18.35 -58.30 18.86
N THR A 111 17.72 -59.44 19.16
CA THR A 111 18.16 -60.29 20.25
C THR A 111 19.58 -60.74 19.89
N PRO A 112 20.63 -60.31 20.61
CA PRO A 112 21.96 -60.83 20.38
C PRO A 112 21.91 -62.30 20.78
N ILE A 113 22.01 -63.20 19.80
CA ILE A 113 22.19 -64.63 20.07
C ILE A 113 23.59 -64.75 20.68
N LEU A 114 23.65 -64.84 22.01
CA LEU A 114 24.88 -65.16 22.72
C LEU A 114 25.32 -66.57 22.30
N PRO A 115 26.58 -66.77 21.84
CA PRO A 115 27.10 -68.10 21.60
C PRO A 115 27.25 -68.83 22.95
N SER A 116 26.62 -70.00 23.05
CA SER A 116 26.76 -70.91 24.18
C SER A 116 28.21 -71.40 24.26
N ARG A 117 28.94 -70.92 25.27
CA ARG A 117 30.29 -71.38 25.60
C ARG A 117 30.19 -72.79 26.19
N GLN A 118 30.70 -73.78 25.46
CA GLN A 118 31.04 -75.12 25.94
C GLN A 118 32.17 -75.03 26.97
#